data_AF-A0A7X7MSY5-F1
#
_entry.id   AF-A0A7X7MSY5-F1
#
_cell.length_a   1.000
_cell.length_b   1.000
_cell.length_c   1.000
_cell.angle_alpha   90.00
_cell.angle_beta   90.00
_cell.angle_gamma   90.00
#
_symmetry.space_group_name_H-M   'P 1'
#
loop_
_entity.id
_entity.type
_entity.pdbx_description
1 polymer ?
#
loop_
_entity_poly.entity_id
_entity_poly.type
_entity_poly.pdbx_seq_one_letter_code
_entity_poly.pdbx_strand_id
1 'polypeptide(L)'
;MAITQTAVSYYGLNYVEHAERDFEEMKAHGCTTVILAVTEFDFDFWRPNIPKIVDAAHKIGLRVLLDPWGIGKYFGGEQVSLFLQNNTENRQVSALTGEKLVHACFNTQAFRDYFQRFCLTLARATDAEGFFWDEPHYALPKSYASITGGAGEDWACRCPVCMRRFQEYYGYEMPRLMTDDVKQFRWREALFILEDTSRKIKEIKPRMEITCCVHATLNTYYVCEHRGYDNWDMVAASPYFDVFSTTIIAWELPQAFFENITRRTVE
;
A
#
# COMPACT_ATOMS: atom_id res chain seq x y z
N MET A 1 -20.58 -3.08 8.36
CA MET A 1 -20.52 -2.37 9.66
C MET A 1 -19.78 -1.07 9.40
N ALA A 2 -20.26 0.07 9.89
CA ALA A 2 -19.54 1.32 9.74
C ALA A 2 -18.28 1.32 10.60
N ILE A 3 -17.14 1.73 10.04
CA ILE A 3 -15.90 1.98 10.78
C ILE A 3 -16.17 3.10 11.78
N THR A 4 -15.91 2.85 13.06
CA THR A 4 -16.10 3.84 14.14
C THR A 4 -14.78 4.36 14.67
N GLN A 5 -13.66 3.86 14.13
CA GLN A 5 -12.32 4.18 14.56
C GLN A 5 -11.91 5.55 14.01
N THR A 6 -11.32 6.38 14.87
CA THR A 6 -10.55 7.55 14.43
C THR A 6 -9.08 7.18 14.50
N ALA A 7 -8.45 7.06 13.34
CA ALA A 7 -7.08 6.58 13.18
C ALA A 7 -6.13 7.71 12.80
N VAL A 8 -4.89 7.65 13.32
CA VAL A 8 -3.81 8.59 12.97
C VAL A 8 -2.58 7.79 12.55
N SER A 9 -1.94 8.17 11.45
CA SER A 9 -0.65 7.61 11.05
C SER A 9 0.47 8.20 11.89
N TYR A 10 1.35 7.34 12.42
CA TYR A 10 2.43 7.70 13.33
C TYR A 10 3.78 7.22 12.78
N TYR A 11 4.74 8.14 12.77
CA TYR A 11 6.10 7.96 12.24
C TYR A 11 7.12 8.13 13.37
N GLY A 12 8.35 7.63 13.17
CA GLY A 12 9.42 7.76 14.17
C GLY A 12 9.34 6.66 15.22
N LEU A 13 9.57 5.41 14.80
CA LEU A 13 9.42 4.22 15.65
C LEU A 13 10.69 3.86 16.44
N ASN A 14 11.52 4.86 16.72
CA ASN A 14 12.84 4.71 17.35
C ASN A 14 12.79 4.75 18.88
N TYR A 15 11.93 5.57 19.48
CA TYR A 15 11.87 5.76 20.94
C TYR A 15 10.46 5.51 21.50
N VAL A 16 10.35 4.59 22.46
CA VAL A 16 9.05 4.17 23.04
C VAL A 16 8.46 5.29 23.89
N GLU A 17 9.31 6.01 24.62
CA GLU A 17 8.95 7.12 25.50
C GLU A 17 8.37 8.33 24.76
N HIS A 18 8.74 8.52 23.49
CA HIS A 18 8.13 9.56 22.64
C HIS A 18 6.77 9.10 22.16
N ALA A 19 6.69 7.85 21.67
CA ALA A 19 5.41 7.25 21.28
C ALA A 19 4.39 7.25 22.43
N GLU A 20 4.79 6.90 23.66
CA GLU A 20 3.91 6.94 24.84
C GLU A 20 3.27 8.32 25.05
N ARG A 21 4.06 9.39 24.97
CA ARG A 21 3.56 10.77 25.13
C ARG A 21 2.65 11.20 23.98
N ASP A 22 3.01 10.86 22.75
CA ASP A 22 2.24 11.21 21.57
C ASP A 22 0.90 10.43 21.55
N PHE A 23 0.90 9.19 22.03
CA PHE A 23 -0.31 8.39 22.16
C PHE A 23 -1.28 8.95 23.21
N GLU A 24 -0.78 9.50 24.33
CA GLU A 24 -1.61 10.22 25.30
C GLU A 24 -2.30 11.42 24.65
N GLU A 25 -1.58 12.19 23.82
CA GLU A 25 -2.15 13.31 23.07
C GLU A 25 -3.20 12.84 22.06
N MET A 26 -2.92 11.78 21.29
CA MET A 26 -3.89 11.18 20.36
C MET A 26 -5.18 10.79 21.10
N LYS A 27 -5.05 10.15 22.26
CA LYS A 27 -6.19 9.73 23.08
C LYS A 27 -6.99 10.92 23.61
N ALA A 28 -6.31 11.98 24.06
CA ALA A 28 -6.95 13.21 24.52
C ALA A 28 -7.76 13.90 23.39
N HIS A 29 -7.37 13.71 22.14
CA HIS A 29 -8.06 14.23 20.96
C HIS A 29 -9.06 13.23 20.34
N GLY A 30 -9.41 12.16 21.05
CA GLY A 30 -10.46 11.22 20.63
C GLY A 30 -10.02 10.17 19.61
N CYS A 31 -8.73 10.04 19.32
CA CYS A 31 -8.23 8.96 18.49
C CYS A 31 -8.39 7.62 19.23
N THR A 32 -8.75 6.58 18.47
CA THR A 32 -8.94 5.22 18.99
C THR A 32 -7.95 4.23 18.41
N THR A 33 -7.23 4.63 17.37
CA THR A 33 -6.35 3.75 16.60
C THR A 33 -5.12 4.52 16.16
N VAL A 34 -3.97 3.88 16.24
CA VAL A 34 -2.72 4.38 15.65
C VAL A 34 -2.30 3.43 14.52
N ILE A 35 -1.92 4.00 13.38
CA ILE A 35 -1.34 3.28 12.26
C ILE A 35 0.17 3.53 12.30
N LEU A 36 0.96 2.51 12.63
CA LEU A 36 2.41 2.64 12.71
C LEU A 36 3.00 2.52 11.31
N ALA A 37 3.53 3.62 10.78
CA ALA A 37 4.22 3.66 9.49
C ALA A 37 5.63 3.06 9.65
N VAL A 38 5.73 1.75 9.46
CA VAL A 38 6.98 0.98 9.60
C VAL A 38 7.77 1.04 8.30
N THR A 39 8.88 1.77 8.30
CA THR A 39 9.80 1.80 7.15
C THR A 39 10.72 0.58 7.11
N GLU A 40 11.39 0.36 5.97
CA GLU A 40 12.50 -0.61 5.88
C GLU A 40 13.61 -0.31 6.89
N PHE A 41 13.88 0.97 7.18
CA PHE A 41 14.88 1.37 8.18
C PHE A 41 14.43 1.02 9.60
N ASP A 42 13.17 1.27 9.95
CA ASP A 42 12.61 0.89 11.26
C ASP A 42 12.67 -0.63 11.45
N PHE A 43 12.33 -1.39 10.41
CA PHE A 43 12.36 -2.86 10.45
C PHE A 43 13.76 -3.46 10.51
N ASP A 44 14.78 -2.81 9.95
CA ASP A 44 16.14 -3.33 9.98
C ASP A 44 16.89 -2.90 11.24
N PHE A 45 16.72 -1.65 11.67
CA PHE A 45 17.49 -1.06 12.76
C PHE A 45 16.73 -0.98 14.09
N TRP A 46 15.46 -0.57 14.05
CA TRP A 46 14.64 -0.32 15.25
C TRP A 46 13.62 -1.42 15.58
N ARG A 47 13.66 -2.56 14.88
CA ARG A 47 12.68 -3.65 15.03
C ARG A 47 12.39 -4.09 16.46
N PRO A 48 13.37 -4.21 17.38
CA PRO A 48 13.08 -4.58 18.76
C PRO A 48 12.19 -3.59 19.51
N ASN A 49 12.03 -2.36 19.01
CA ASN A 49 11.18 -1.34 19.61
C ASN A 49 9.74 -1.39 19.09
N ILE A 50 9.51 -1.90 17.87
CA ILE A 50 8.16 -1.96 17.28
C ILE A 50 7.16 -2.68 18.21
N PRO A 51 7.41 -3.90 18.73
CA PRO A 51 6.48 -4.54 19.68
C PRO A 51 6.25 -3.73 20.96
N LYS A 52 7.28 -3.04 21.47
CA LYS A 52 7.16 -2.21 22.68
C LYS A 52 6.29 -0.98 22.44
N ILE A 53 6.35 -0.40 21.24
CA ILE A 53 5.48 0.70 20.82
C ILE A 53 4.04 0.20 20.70
N VAL A 54 3.82 -1.00 20.15
CA VAL A 54 2.48 -1.63 20.14
C VAL A 54 1.96 -1.80 21.59
N ASP A 55 2.78 -2.32 22.50
CA ASP A 55 2.41 -2.47 23.91
C ASP A 55 2.08 -1.13 24.58
N ALA A 56 2.85 -0.08 24.28
CA ALA A 56 2.59 1.27 24.76
C ALA A 56 1.21 1.81 24.32
N ALA A 57 0.85 1.63 23.05
CA ALA A 57 -0.47 2.00 22.55
C ALA A 57 -1.60 1.24 23.27
N HIS A 58 -1.41 -0.07 23.50
CA HIS A 58 -2.40 -0.90 24.20
C HIS A 58 -2.60 -0.48 25.66
N LYS A 59 -1.55 -0.08 26.39
CA LYS A 59 -1.66 0.37 27.79
C LYS A 59 -2.66 1.50 27.99
N ILE A 60 -2.81 2.37 26.98
CA ILE A 60 -3.74 3.51 27.02
C ILE A 60 -5.03 3.27 26.21
N GLY A 61 -5.21 2.04 25.71
CA GLY A 61 -6.40 1.62 24.98
C GLY A 61 -6.52 2.21 23.58
N LEU A 62 -5.40 2.36 22.87
CA LEU A 62 -5.40 2.53 21.42
C LEU A 62 -5.29 1.16 20.73
N ARG A 63 -6.02 0.98 19.64
CA ARG A 63 -5.78 -0.11 18.67
C ARG A 63 -4.59 0.23 17.79
N VAL A 64 -3.94 -0.76 17.21
CA VAL A 64 -2.76 -0.61 16.36
C VAL A 64 -2.94 -1.33 15.03
N LEU A 65 -2.71 -0.61 13.93
CA LEU A 65 -2.48 -1.20 12.61
C LEU A 65 -1.03 -0.98 12.19
N LEU A 66 -0.47 -1.92 11.43
CA LEU A 66 0.88 -1.82 10.88
C LEU A 66 0.83 -1.47 9.41
N ASP A 67 1.51 -0.39 9.03
CA ASP A 67 1.65 0.05 7.65
C ASP A 67 3.10 -0.19 7.19
N PRO A 68 3.36 -1.04 6.18
CA PRO A 68 4.69 -1.25 5.62
C PRO A 68 5.11 -0.06 4.73
N TRP A 69 5.16 1.13 5.32
CA TRP A 69 5.23 2.41 4.62
C TRP A 69 6.48 2.54 3.74
N GLY A 70 6.29 2.90 2.47
CA GLY A 70 7.36 3.12 1.48
C GLY A 70 8.13 1.89 1.00
N ILE A 71 7.83 0.67 1.47
CA ILE A 71 8.58 -0.54 1.11
C ILE A 71 8.61 -0.73 -0.41
N GLY A 72 9.81 -0.83 -0.98
CA GLY A 72 10.00 -1.00 -2.44
C GLY A 72 9.46 0.14 -3.31
N LYS A 73 9.05 1.27 -2.71
CA LYS A 73 8.20 2.29 -3.36
C LYS A 73 6.95 1.69 -4.01
N TYR A 74 6.39 0.68 -3.38
CA TYR A 74 5.17 0.02 -3.82
C TYR A 74 3.93 0.61 -3.13
N PHE A 75 4.07 0.99 -1.86
CA PHE A 75 3.06 1.74 -1.10
C PHE A 75 3.33 3.24 -1.15
N GLY A 76 2.37 4.02 -0.67
CA GLY A 76 2.50 5.45 -0.43
C GLY A 76 3.75 5.79 0.39
N GLY A 77 4.25 7.02 0.21
CA GLY A 77 5.41 7.54 0.93
C GLY A 77 6.65 7.80 0.08
N GLU A 78 7.47 8.74 0.53
CA GLU A 78 8.69 9.19 -0.18
C GLU A 78 9.99 8.54 0.34
N GLN A 79 9.87 7.46 1.13
CA GLN A 79 11.03 6.84 1.78
C GLN A 79 12.00 6.17 0.81
N VAL A 80 13.24 6.04 1.30
CA VAL A 80 14.26 5.20 0.67
C VAL A 80 13.93 3.73 0.89
N SER A 81 14.20 2.92 -0.13
CA SER A 81 13.99 1.47 -0.08
C SER A 81 15.32 0.72 -0.17
N LEU A 82 15.63 -0.08 0.85
CA LEU A 82 16.81 -0.95 0.86
C LEU A 82 16.68 -2.04 -0.20
N PHE A 83 15.48 -2.60 -0.38
CA PHE A 83 15.21 -3.55 -1.45
C PHE A 83 15.64 -2.99 -2.81
N LEU A 84 15.24 -1.75 -3.11
CA LEU A 84 15.58 -1.12 -4.38
C LEU A 84 17.07 -0.89 -4.57
N GLN A 85 17.82 -0.59 -3.51
CA GLN A 85 19.27 -0.45 -3.57
C GLN A 85 19.95 -1.78 -3.90
N ASN A 86 19.48 -2.88 -3.30
CA ASN A 86 20.12 -4.19 -3.42
C ASN A 86 19.61 -5.03 -4.60
N ASN A 87 18.47 -4.66 -5.21
CA ASN A 87 17.77 -5.48 -6.20
C ASN A 87 17.40 -4.67 -7.47
N THR A 88 18.39 -4.08 -8.14
CA THR A 88 18.18 -3.26 -9.34
C THR A 88 17.49 -4.01 -10.48
N GLU A 89 17.68 -5.32 -10.58
CA GLU A 89 17.09 -6.17 -11.62
C GLU A 89 15.63 -6.52 -11.35
N ASN A 90 15.16 -6.33 -10.12
CA ASN A 90 13.78 -6.62 -9.71
C ASN A 90 12.87 -5.38 -9.71
N ARG A 91 13.29 -4.34 -10.44
CA ARG A 91 12.58 -3.08 -10.59
C ARG A 91 11.49 -3.16 -11.65
N GLN A 92 10.49 -2.28 -11.54
CA GLN A 92 9.53 -2.06 -12.60
C GLN A 92 10.22 -1.44 -13.81
N VAL A 93 9.69 -1.73 -15.01
CA VAL A 93 10.25 -1.24 -16.28
C VAL A 93 9.18 -0.47 -17.02
N SER A 94 9.56 0.72 -17.52
CA SER A 94 8.72 1.57 -18.38
C SER A 94 8.33 0.81 -19.64
N ALA A 95 7.05 0.91 -20.02
CA ALA A 95 6.53 0.29 -21.22
C ALA A 95 7.00 1.02 -22.50
N LEU A 96 7.16 2.35 -22.41
CA LEU A 96 7.58 3.18 -23.52
C LEU A 96 9.10 3.13 -23.73
N THR A 97 9.88 3.44 -22.69
CA THR A 97 11.34 3.61 -22.78
C THR A 97 12.11 2.31 -22.56
N GLY A 98 11.51 1.33 -21.86
CA GLY A 98 12.23 0.12 -21.44
C GLY A 98 13.22 0.35 -20.29
N GLU A 99 13.24 1.54 -19.70
CA GLU A 99 14.12 1.87 -18.57
C GLU A 99 13.60 1.29 -17.26
N LYS A 100 14.54 0.94 -16.37
CA LYS A 100 14.24 0.53 -15.00
C LYS A 100 13.83 1.73 -14.17
N LEU A 101 12.68 1.64 -13.54
CA LEU A 101 12.11 2.65 -12.67
C LEU A 101 12.52 2.39 -11.23
N VAL A 102 12.53 3.42 -10.39
CA VAL A 102 12.89 3.29 -8.97
C VAL A 102 11.69 2.78 -8.15
N HIS A 103 11.10 1.65 -8.56
CA HIS A 103 9.97 1.00 -7.90
C HIS A 103 10.13 -0.51 -8.06
N ALA A 104 9.80 -1.28 -7.02
CA ALA A 104 9.96 -2.72 -7.04
C ALA A 104 8.86 -3.35 -7.92
N CYS A 105 9.20 -4.35 -8.71
CA CYS A 105 8.21 -5.16 -9.39
C CYS A 105 7.69 -6.25 -8.45
N PHE A 106 6.46 -6.08 -7.99
CA PHE A 106 5.81 -7.04 -7.09
C PHE A 106 5.44 -8.39 -7.71
N ASN A 107 5.69 -8.57 -9.01
CA ASN A 107 5.63 -9.88 -9.65
C ASN A 107 6.93 -10.68 -9.56
N THR A 108 8.03 -10.03 -9.17
CA THR A 108 9.30 -10.74 -8.95
C THR A 108 9.23 -11.55 -7.65
N GLN A 109 9.74 -12.78 -7.67
CA GLN A 109 9.80 -13.60 -6.46
C GLN A 109 10.63 -12.92 -5.37
N ALA A 110 11.71 -12.24 -5.75
CA ALA A 110 12.56 -11.50 -4.82
C ALA A 110 11.79 -10.46 -4.00
N PHE A 111 10.93 -9.65 -4.64
CA PHE A 111 10.13 -8.67 -3.90
C PHE A 111 9.01 -9.33 -3.09
N ARG A 112 8.37 -10.37 -3.64
CA ARG A 112 7.34 -11.13 -2.91
C ARG A 112 7.88 -11.72 -1.60
N ASP A 113 9.04 -12.35 -1.66
CA ASP A 113 9.71 -12.91 -0.49
C ASP A 113 10.16 -11.82 0.49
N TYR A 114 10.62 -10.68 -0.02
CA TYR A 114 11.04 -9.55 0.81
C TYR A 114 9.84 -8.95 1.57
N PHE A 115 8.77 -8.61 0.85
CA PHE A 115 7.53 -8.06 1.40
C PHE A 115 6.86 -9.01 2.39
N GLN A 116 6.74 -10.30 2.05
CA GLN A 116 6.12 -11.26 2.96
C GLN A 116 6.96 -11.50 4.21
N ARG A 117 8.30 -11.58 4.09
CA ARG A 117 9.16 -11.68 5.28
C ARG A 117 8.96 -10.49 6.20
N PHE A 118 8.88 -9.29 5.65
CA PHE A 118 8.62 -8.07 6.41
C PHE A 118 7.31 -8.19 7.20
N CYS A 119 6.19 -8.39 6.50
CA CYS A 119 4.87 -8.44 7.13
C CYS A 119 4.71 -9.63 8.09
N LEU A 120 5.14 -10.84 7.70
CA LEU A 120 4.97 -12.02 8.54
C LEU A 120 5.88 -12.00 9.78
N THR A 121 7.03 -11.32 9.71
CA THR A 121 7.87 -11.09 10.90
C THR A 121 7.14 -10.17 11.88
N LEU A 122 6.58 -9.05 11.41
CA LEU A 122 5.82 -8.12 12.24
C LEU A 122 4.56 -8.76 12.84
N ALA A 123 3.83 -9.55 12.04
CA ALA A 123 2.64 -10.27 12.49
C ALA A 123 2.93 -11.24 13.64
N ARG A 124 4.13 -11.83 13.66
CA ARG A 124 4.59 -12.73 14.73
C ARG A 124 5.13 -11.99 15.94
N ALA A 125 5.80 -10.87 15.72
CA ALA A 125 6.51 -10.13 16.76
C ALA A 125 5.62 -9.19 17.58
N THR A 126 4.44 -8.83 17.07
CA THR A 126 3.55 -7.83 17.67
C THR A 126 2.15 -8.39 17.89
N ASP A 127 1.41 -7.83 18.84
CA ASP A 127 -0.02 -8.09 19.04
C ASP A 127 -0.92 -7.02 18.43
N ALA A 128 -0.46 -6.31 17.40
CA ALA A 128 -1.26 -5.34 16.67
C ALA A 128 -2.53 -5.96 16.10
N GLU A 129 -3.60 -5.16 16.00
CA GLU A 129 -4.89 -5.61 15.46
C GLU A 129 -4.85 -5.95 13.98
N GLY A 130 -3.86 -5.47 13.21
CA GLY A 130 -3.90 -5.67 11.77
C GLY A 130 -2.83 -4.96 10.95
N PHE A 131 -3.07 -4.95 9.64
CA PHE A 131 -2.25 -4.23 8.66
C PHE A 131 -3.08 -3.21 7.89
N PHE A 132 -2.43 -2.14 7.48
CA PHE A 132 -2.97 -1.11 6.62
C PHE A 132 -2.13 -1.06 5.33
N TRP A 133 -2.74 -1.42 4.21
CA TRP A 133 -2.13 -1.31 2.88
C TRP A 133 -2.32 0.12 2.38
N ASP A 134 -1.32 0.97 2.62
CA ASP A 134 -1.37 2.41 2.30
C ASP A 134 -1.05 2.70 0.83
N GLU A 135 -2.09 2.98 0.03
CA GLU A 135 -1.97 3.47 -1.34
C GLU A 135 -1.01 2.63 -2.24
N PRO A 136 -1.19 1.30 -2.34
CA PRO A 136 -0.36 0.48 -3.21
C PRO A 136 -0.52 0.94 -4.68
N HIS A 137 0.56 0.94 -5.45
CA HIS A 137 0.51 1.35 -6.86
C HIS A 137 1.67 0.82 -7.72
N TYR A 138 1.41 0.70 -9.03
CA TYR A 138 2.49 0.64 -10.02
C TYR A 138 3.26 1.95 -10.08
N ALA A 139 4.52 1.88 -10.50
CA ALA A 139 5.30 3.05 -10.83
C ALA A 139 4.59 3.89 -11.89
N LEU A 140 4.65 5.22 -11.71
CA LEU A 140 4.21 6.20 -12.69
C LEU A 140 5.47 6.86 -13.28
N PRO A 141 5.96 6.42 -14.46
CA PRO A 141 7.14 7.00 -15.10
C PRO A 141 7.00 8.52 -15.24
N LYS A 142 8.10 9.25 -15.00
CA LYS A 142 8.12 10.70 -14.82
C LYS A 142 7.80 11.47 -16.11
N SER A 143 6.52 11.58 -16.41
CA SER A 143 5.85 12.84 -16.72
C SER A 143 4.68 13.14 -15.75
N TYR A 144 4.42 12.26 -14.77
CA TYR A 144 3.14 12.21 -14.04
C TYR A 144 3.23 12.00 -12.53
N ALA A 145 4.41 12.13 -11.93
CA ALA A 145 4.60 11.98 -10.48
C ALA A 145 4.29 13.28 -9.71
N SER A 146 3.10 13.83 -9.92
CA SER A 146 2.53 14.85 -9.05
C SER A 146 1.05 14.54 -8.87
N ILE A 147 0.53 14.81 -7.68
CA ILE A 147 -0.90 15.02 -7.41
C ILE A 147 -1.54 15.99 -8.43
N THR A 148 -0.72 16.81 -9.11
CA THR A 148 -1.09 17.79 -10.15
C THR A 148 -0.62 17.40 -11.57
N GLY A 149 -0.11 16.19 -11.79
CA GLY A 149 0.39 15.74 -13.09
C GLY A 149 -0.73 15.21 -14.00
N GLY A 150 -0.66 15.49 -15.30
CA GLY A 150 -1.65 15.05 -16.28
C GLY A 150 -1.71 13.52 -16.45
N ALA A 151 -2.56 13.02 -17.36
CA ALA A 151 -2.42 11.66 -17.85
C ALA A 151 -1.37 11.66 -18.95
N GLY A 152 -0.53 10.63 -19.02
CA GLY A 152 0.01 10.31 -20.32
C GLY A 152 0.57 8.94 -20.43
N GLU A 153 1.27 8.75 -21.54
CA GLU A 153 1.16 7.49 -22.28
C GLU A 153 2.06 6.36 -21.74
N ASP A 154 2.99 6.68 -20.83
CA ASP A 154 3.89 5.69 -20.26
C ASP A 154 3.33 5.05 -18.98
N TRP A 155 3.60 3.77 -18.82
CA TRP A 155 3.12 2.96 -17.72
C TRP A 155 4.13 1.88 -17.35
N ALA A 156 3.94 1.33 -16.16
CA ALA A 156 4.70 0.20 -15.67
C ALA A 156 3.74 -0.92 -15.23
N CYS A 157 4.12 -2.19 -15.30
CA CYS A 157 5.47 -2.72 -15.47
C CYS A 157 5.58 -3.65 -16.69
N ARG A 158 6.59 -3.42 -17.53
CA ARG A 158 6.99 -4.31 -18.64
C ARG A 158 8.32 -5.03 -18.39
N CYS A 159 8.64 -5.37 -17.14
CA CYS A 159 9.86 -6.15 -16.88
C CYS A 159 9.73 -7.58 -17.44
N PRO A 160 10.84 -8.32 -17.61
CA PRO A 160 10.80 -9.68 -18.18
C PRO A 160 9.85 -10.63 -17.47
N VAL A 161 9.67 -10.48 -16.16
CA VAL A 161 8.72 -11.29 -15.38
C VAL A 161 7.28 -10.98 -15.77
N CYS A 162 6.89 -9.69 -15.80
CA CYS A 162 5.54 -9.29 -16.18
C CYS A 162 5.21 -9.69 -17.63
N MET A 163 6.14 -9.50 -18.56
CA MET A 163 5.92 -9.86 -19.96
C MET A 163 5.71 -11.37 -20.14
N ARG A 164 6.50 -12.21 -19.45
CA ARG A 164 6.31 -13.68 -19.48
C ARG A 164 4.95 -14.08 -18.91
N ARG A 165 4.58 -13.57 -17.73
CA ARG A 165 3.28 -13.90 -17.12
C ARG A 165 2.13 -13.44 -18.01
N PHE A 166 2.21 -12.24 -18.59
CA PHE A 166 1.21 -11.77 -19.54
C PHE A 166 1.06 -12.73 -20.73
N GLN A 167 2.18 -13.15 -21.32
CA GLN A 167 2.15 -14.09 -22.43
C GLN A 167 1.58 -15.46 -22.04
N GLU A 168 1.84 -15.93 -20.82
CA GLU A 168 1.23 -17.15 -20.29
C GLU A 168 -0.29 -17.02 -20.15
N TYR A 169 -0.81 -15.84 -19.77
CA TYR A 169 -2.24 -15.60 -19.63
C TYR A 169 -2.98 -15.44 -20.95
N TYR A 170 -2.41 -14.70 -21.89
CA TYR A 170 -3.13 -14.27 -23.10
C TYR A 170 -2.62 -14.91 -24.40
N GLY A 171 -1.47 -15.60 -24.36
CA GLY A 171 -0.90 -16.30 -25.52
C GLY A 171 -0.18 -15.40 -26.53
N TYR A 172 0.01 -14.12 -26.24
CA TYR A 172 0.71 -13.17 -27.12
C TYR A 172 1.62 -12.20 -26.34
N GLU A 173 2.51 -11.49 -27.04
CA GLU A 173 3.45 -10.55 -26.42
C GLU A 173 2.71 -9.39 -25.75
N MET A 174 3.12 -9.03 -24.52
CA MET A 174 2.58 -7.87 -23.81
C MET A 174 2.74 -6.59 -24.67
N PRO A 175 1.64 -5.87 -25.01
CA PRO A 175 1.70 -4.65 -25.82
C PRO A 175 2.45 -3.51 -25.12
N ARG A 176 2.95 -2.53 -25.89
CA ARG A 176 3.51 -1.28 -25.32
C ARG A 176 2.41 -0.29 -24.95
N LEU A 177 1.27 -0.41 -25.60
CA LEU A 177 0.09 0.40 -25.34
C LEU A 177 -0.73 -0.20 -24.20
N MET A 178 -1.41 0.65 -23.44
CA MET A 178 -2.32 0.26 -22.36
C MET A 178 -3.63 -0.29 -22.93
N THR A 179 -3.62 -1.55 -23.39
CA THR A 179 -4.84 -2.27 -23.81
C THR A 179 -5.66 -2.72 -22.61
N ASP A 180 -6.92 -3.13 -22.83
CA ASP A 180 -7.75 -3.65 -21.75
C ASP A 180 -7.19 -4.95 -21.15
N ASP A 181 -6.59 -5.83 -21.95
CA ASP A 181 -5.87 -7.02 -21.45
C ASP A 181 -4.72 -6.64 -20.52
N VAL A 182 -3.98 -5.56 -20.83
CA VAL A 182 -2.92 -5.04 -19.97
C VAL A 182 -3.49 -4.48 -18.67
N LYS A 183 -4.61 -3.74 -18.71
CA LYS A 183 -5.28 -3.24 -17.49
C LYS A 183 -5.72 -4.39 -16.59
N GLN A 184 -6.42 -5.38 -17.16
CA GLN A 184 -6.90 -6.56 -16.44
C GLN A 184 -5.74 -7.39 -15.85
N PHE A 185 -4.66 -7.57 -16.60
CA PHE A 185 -3.43 -8.18 -16.11
C PHE A 185 -2.89 -7.42 -14.89
N ARG A 186 -2.76 -6.10 -15.02
CA ARG A 186 -2.19 -5.24 -13.96
C ARG A 186 -3.05 -5.27 -12.71
N TRP A 187 -4.37 -5.16 -12.82
CA TRP A 187 -5.29 -5.28 -11.69
C TRP A 187 -5.13 -6.62 -10.97
N ARG A 188 -5.19 -7.74 -11.70
CA ARG A 188 -5.03 -9.09 -11.11
C ARG A 188 -3.69 -9.25 -10.39
N GLU A 189 -2.59 -8.88 -11.05
CA GLU A 189 -1.26 -9.08 -10.51
C GLU A 189 -0.97 -8.21 -9.29
N ALA A 190 -1.48 -6.97 -9.30
CA ALA A 190 -1.40 -6.03 -8.19
C ALA A 190 -2.18 -6.54 -6.98
N LEU A 191 -3.40 -7.05 -7.19
CA LEU A 191 -4.20 -7.59 -6.09
C LEU A 191 -3.57 -8.87 -5.51
N PHE A 192 -3.02 -9.75 -6.36
CA PHE A 192 -2.47 -11.03 -5.92
C PHE A 192 -1.45 -10.92 -4.77
N ILE A 193 -0.49 -9.99 -4.84
CA ILE A 193 0.54 -9.90 -3.80
C ILE A 193 -0.05 -9.51 -2.44
N LEU A 194 -1.03 -8.60 -2.42
CA LEU A 194 -1.71 -8.20 -1.19
C LEU A 194 -2.61 -9.30 -0.67
N GLU A 195 -3.38 -9.96 -1.53
CA GLU A 195 -4.23 -11.10 -1.13
C GLU A 195 -3.40 -12.26 -0.58
N ASP A 196 -2.33 -12.67 -1.28
CA ASP A 196 -1.47 -13.76 -0.84
C ASP A 196 -0.78 -13.45 0.50
N THR A 197 -0.36 -12.20 0.69
CA THR A 197 0.27 -11.76 1.94
C THR A 197 -0.75 -11.67 3.07
N SER A 198 -1.95 -11.13 2.79
CA SER A 198 -3.05 -11.02 3.76
C SER A 198 -3.56 -12.40 4.20
N ARG A 199 -3.70 -13.34 3.26
CA ARG A 199 -4.00 -14.74 3.55
C ARG A 199 -2.98 -15.34 4.51
N LYS A 200 -1.68 -15.19 4.22
CA LYS A 200 -0.59 -15.70 5.07
C LYS A 200 -0.55 -15.05 6.46
N ILE A 201 -0.90 -13.76 6.55
CA ILE A 201 -1.04 -13.07 7.84
C ILE A 201 -2.20 -13.69 8.64
N LYS A 202 -3.37 -13.87 8.01
CA LYS A 202 -4.54 -14.48 8.66
C LYS A 202 -4.32 -15.96 9.03
N GLU A 203 -3.47 -16.69 8.32
CA GLU A 203 -3.02 -18.03 8.73
C GLU A 203 -2.22 -18.02 10.05
N ILE A 204 -1.51 -16.93 10.35
CA ILE A 204 -0.78 -16.75 11.61
C ILE A 204 -1.71 -16.26 12.71
N LYS A 205 -2.51 -15.22 12.43
CA LYS A 205 -3.46 -14.60 13.36
C LYS A 205 -4.78 -14.34 12.62
N PRO A 206 -5.78 -15.25 12.70
CA PRO A 206 -7.02 -15.16 11.92
C PRO A 206 -7.85 -13.89 12.17
N ARG A 207 -7.66 -13.25 13.32
CA ARG A 207 -8.37 -12.02 13.73
C ARG A 207 -7.68 -10.73 13.29
N MET A 208 -6.53 -10.80 12.63
CA MET A 208 -5.87 -9.60 12.13
C MET A 208 -6.73 -8.95 11.04
N GLU A 209 -7.06 -7.69 11.27
CA GLU A 209 -7.75 -6.81 10.35
C GLU A 209 -6.80 -6.43 9.21
N ILE A 210 -7.31 -6.39 7.99
CA ILE A 210 -6.59 -5.96 6.81
C ILE A 210 -7.40 -4.83 6.18
N THR A 211 -6.87 -3.62 6.31
CA THR A 211 -7.42 -2.43 5.64
C THR A 211 -6.67 -2.19 4.35
N CYS A 212 -7.37 -2.02 3.23
CA CYS A 212 -6.77 -1.61 1.96
C CYS A 212 -7.22 -0.19 1.60
N CYS A 213 -6.28 0.75 1.63
CA CYS A 213 -6.51 2.14 1.24
C CYS A 213 -6.00 2.37 -0.18
N VAL A 214 -6.89 2.69 -1.11
CA VAL A 214 -6.53 2.98 -2.51
C VAL A 214 -6.69 4.47 -2.80
N HIS A 215 -5.95 4.99 -3.78
CA HIS A 215 -6.13 6.38 -4.20
C HIS A 215 -7.56 6.65 -4.70
N ALA A 216 -8.05 7.86 -4.41
CA ALA A 216 -9.33 8.39 -4.86
C ALA A 216 -9.33 8.72 -6.35
N THR A 217 -9.10 7.72 -7.21
CA THR A 217 -9.03 7.87 -8.67
C THR A 217 -10.38 8.32 -9.21
N LEU A 218 -10.54 9.64 -9.21
CA LEU A 218 -11.59 10.40 -9.85
C LEU A 218 -10.88 11.39 -10.77
N ASN A 219 -11.31 11.45 -12.04
CA ASN A 219 -10.76 12.25 -13.14
C ASN A 219 -10.48 13.74 -12.83
N THR A 220 -10.89 14.24 -11.66
CA THR A 220 -10.72 15.63 -11.21
C THR A 220 -9.45 15.89 -10.40
N TYR A 221 -8.81 14.88 -9.80
CA TYR A 221 -7.59 15.09 -9.00
C TYR A 221 -6.52 14.03 -9.23
N TYR A 222 -6.87 12.76 -9.16
CA TYR A 222 -6.00 11.69 -9.63
C TYR A 222 -6.35 11.40 -11.09
N VAL A 223 -5.56 11.98 -11.98
CA VAL A 223 -5.86 12.13 -13.43
C VAL A 223 -5.94 10.81 -14.20
N CYS A 224 -5.57 9.66 -13.60
CA CYS A 224 -5.56 8.39 -14.31
C CYS A 224 -5.83 7.16 -13.42
N GLU A 225 -6.74 6.30 -13.87
CA GLU A 225 -7.10 4.99 -13.31
C GLU A 225 -6.13 3.87 -13.75
N HIS A 226 -4.83 4.15 -13.78
CA HIS A 226 -3.82 3.19 -14.23
C HIS A 226 -2.79 2.87 -13.15
N ARG A 227 -3.17 2.93 -11.87
CA ARG A 227 -2.30 2.63 -10.74
C ARG A 227 -2.31 1.15 -10.35
N GLY A 228 -3.22 0.35 -10.90
CA GLY A 228 -3.33 -1.09 -10.62
C GLY A 228 -4.38 -1.44 -9.56
N TYR A 229 -4.91 -0.45 -8.84
CA TYR A 229 -5.94 -0.61 -7.79
C TYR A 229 -7.18 0.24 -8.08
N ASP A 230 -7.32 0.66 -9.32
CA ASP A 230 -8.36 1.61 -9.75
C ASP A 230 -9.72 0.91 -9.93
N ASN A 231 -9.72 -0.43 -10.06
CA ASN A 231 -10.92 -1.24 -10.03
C ASN A 231 -11.32 -1.51 -8.56
N TRP A 232 -12.06 -0.57 -7.99
CA TRP A 232 -12.48 -0.60 -6.59
C TRP A 232 -13.36 -1.80 -6.25
N ASP A 233 -14.24 -2.22 -7.16
CA ASP A 233 -15.09 -3.40 -6.97
C ASP A 233 -14.24 -4.66 -6.77
N MET A 234 -13.18 -4.80 -7.56
CA MET A 234 -12.25 -5.93 -7.43
C MET A 234 -11.47 -5.89 -6.12
N VAL A 235 -11.05 -4.69 -5.68
CA VAL A 235 -10.34 -4.53 -4.40
C VAL A 235 -11.28 -4.82 -3.22
N ALA A 236 -12.49 -4.25 -3.23
CA ALA A 236 -13.50 -4.43 -2.20
C ALA A 236 -14.05 -5.86 -2.13
N ALA A 237 -14.02 -6.60 -3.24
CA ALA A 237 -14.42 -8.01 -3.29
C ALA A 237 -13.34 -9.00 -2.80
N SER A 238 -12.14 -8.53 -2.47
CA SER A 238 -11.08 -9.39 -1.91
C SER A 238 -11.56 -10.10 -0.64
N PRO A 239 -11.48 -11.44 -0.54
CA PRO A 239 -11.91 -12.16 0.64
C PRO A 239 -10.95 -12.00 1.83
N TYR A 240 -9.82 -11.32 1.63
CA TYR A 240 -8.79 -11.14 2.64
C TYR A 240 -8.72 -9.72 3.20
N PHE A 241 -9.50 -8.78 2.64
CA PHE A 241 -9.57 -7.41 3.13
C PHE A 241 -10.84 -7.24 3.95
N ASP A 242 -10.70 -6.74 5.18
CA ASP A 242 -11.83 -6.52 6.08
C ASP A 242 -12.40 -5.11 5.92
N VAL A 243 -11.55 -4.16 5.50
CA VAL A 243 -11.91 -2.76 5.31
C VAL A 243 -11.40 -2.26 3.97
N PHE A 244 -12.32 -1.78 3.14
CA PHE A 244 -11.98 -0.96 1.98
C PHE A 244 -11.94 0.50 2.40
N SER A 245 -10.89 1.21 2.01
CA SER A 245 -10.67 2.62 2.31
C SER A 245 -10.16 3.35 1.08
N THR A 246 -10.31 4.67 1.08
CA THR A 246 -9.69 5.54 0.08
C THR A 246 -9.08 6.77 0.72
N THR A 247 -8.08 7.34 0.06
CA THR A 247 -7.43 8.57 0.48
C THR A 247 -8.33 9.77 0.24
N ILE A 248 -8.37 10.69 1.21
CA ILE A 248 -9.04 11.97 1.04
C ILE A 248 -7.97 13.02 0.77
N ILE A 249 -8.20 13.75 -0.31
CA ILE A 249 -7.29 14.70 -0.93
C ILE A 249 -7.65 16.13 -0.57
N ALA A 250 -6.74 17.05 -0.91
CA ALA A 250 -6.79 18.50 -0.72
C ALA A 250 -8.08 19.09 -0.10
N TRP A 251 -7.95 19.65 1.10
CA TRP A 251 -9.05 20.24 1.87
C TRP A 251 -9.77 21.38 1.15
N GLU A 252 -9.15 21.98 0.14
CA GLU A 252 -9.73 23.01 -0.72
C GLU A 252 -10.77 22.50 -1.74
N LEU A 253 -10.94 21.18 -1.87
CA LEU A 253 -11.91 20.61 -2.81
C LEU A 253 -13.35 20.91 -2.38
N PRO A 254 -14.31 20.97 -3.33
CA PRO A 254 -15.71 21.22 -2.99
C PRO A 254 -16.30 20.12 -2.10
N GLN A 255 -17.23 20.47 -1.20
CA GLN A 255 -17.97 19.50 -0.37
C GLN A 255 -18.54 18.32 -1.18
N ALA A 256 -19.08 18.59 -2.37
CA ALA A 256 -19.62 17.57 -3.27
C ALA A 256 -18.59 16.51 -3.69
N PHE A 257 -17.30 16.86 -3.73
CA PHE A 257 -16.22 15.89 -3.96
C PHE A 257 -16.12 14.92 -2.80
N PHE A 258 -16.08 15.43 -1.56
CA PHE A 258 -16.03 14.59 -0.35
C PHE A 258 -17.28 13.71 -0.23
N GLU A 259 -18.47 14.24 -0.49
CA GLU A 259 -19.71 13.46 -0.50
C GLU A 259 -19.68 12.34 -1.57
N ASN A 260 -19.18 12.65 -2.77
CA ASN A 260 -19.10 11.67 -3.85
C ASN A 260 -18.13 10.54 -3.54
N ILE A 261 -16.90 10.88 -3.10
CA ILE A 261 -15.88 9.89 -2.80
C ILE A 261 -16.28 9.03 -1.61
N THR A 262 -16.80 9.64 -0.53
CA THR A 262 -17.30 8.89 0.63
C THR A 262 -18.40 7.92 0.22
N ARG A 263 -19.37 8.36 -0.59
CA ARG A 263 -20.43 7.48 -1.08
C ARG A 263 -19.88 6.30 -1.88
N ARG A 264 -18.95 6.55 -2.81
CA ARG A 264 -18.30 5.49 -3.61
C ARG A 264 -17.50 4.49 -2.76
N THR A 265 -17.01 4.92 -1.59
CA THR A 265 -16.27 4.03 -0.68
C THR A 265 -17.17 3.14 0.16
N VAL A 266 -18.41 3.56 0.45
CA VAL A 266 -19.31 2.86 1.39
C VAL A 266 -20.46 2.11 0.72
N GLU A 267 -20.84 2.49 -0.50
CA GLU A 267 -21.86 1.83 -1.33
C GLU A 267 -21.23 0.78 -2.24
#